data_AF-A0A8R7QRD5-F1
#
_entry.id   AF-A0A8R7QRD5-F1
#
_cell.length_a   1.000
_cell.length_b   1.000
_cell.length_c   1.000
_cell.angle_alpha   90.00
_cell.angle_beta   90.00
_cell.angle_gamma   90.00
#
_symmetry.space_group_name_H-M   'P 1'
#
loop_
_entity.id
_entity.type
_entity.pdbx_description
1 polymer ?
#
loop_
_entity_poly.entity_id
_entity_poly.type
_entity_poly.pdbx_seq_one_letter_code
_entity_poly.pdbx_strand_id
1 'polypeptide(L)'
;MVKHQGITFIAVQVSKPHPPMGVAHCENDPFTYDITSKLKTKFLENYVAVYLGRTRVTLAKSGVVLELVPPLAKINNLIFGCTWVDSFGEMVLINPTTRDKAVLYFQPCSWF
;
A
#
# COMPACT_ATOMS: atom_id res chain seq x y z
N MET A 1 -9.02 -11.88 15.80
CA MET A 1 -9.50 -10.52 15.51
C MET A 1 -9.04 -9.62 16.63
N VAL A 2 -8.36 -8.51 16.34
CA VAL A 2 -7.87 -7.56 17.35
C VAL A 2 -8.68 -6.28 17.22
N LYS A 3 -9.17 -5.75 18.35
CA LYS A 3 -9.85 -4.46 18.40
C LYS A 3 -8.87 -3.38 18.85
N HIS A 4 -8.67 -2.35 18.04
CA HIS A 4 -7.78 -1.24 18.34
C HIS A 4 -8.48 0.07 17.96
N GLN A 5 -8.68 0.97 18.94
CA GLN A 5 -9.30 2.28 18.70
C GLN A 5 -10.65 2.24 17.95
N GLY A 6 -11.48 1.22 18.23
CA GLY A 6 -12.77 1.03 17.55
C GLY A 6 -12.69 0.37 16.16
N ILE A 7 -11.49 -0.01 15.71
CA ILE A 7 -11.28 -0.75 14.47
C ILE A 7 -11.06 -2.21 14.81
N THR A 8 -11.77 -3.09 14.11
CA THR A 8 -11.58 -4.53 14.18
C THR A 8 -10.67 -4.96 13.02
N PHE A 9 -9.60 -5.69 13.30
CA PHE A 9 -8.57 -6.04 12.32
C PHE A 9 -8.20 -7.52 12.34
N ILE A 10 -7.87 -8.06 11.17
CA ILE A 10 -7.26 -9.37 10.98
C ILE A 10 -6.26 -9.32 9.82
N ALA A 11 -5.13 -10.01 9.98
CA ALA A 11 -4.15 -10.24 8.92
C ALA A 11 -3.71 -11.69 8.91
N VAL A 12 -3.48 -12.23 7.72
CA VAL A 12 -3.09 -13.62 7.49
C VAL A 12 -2.06 -13.69 6.38
N GLN A 13 -1.02 -14.49 6.58
CA GLN A 13 -0.16 -14.93 5.48
C GLN A 13 -0.87 -16.05 4.73
N VAL A 14 -1.29 -15.77 3.49
CA VAL A 14 -2.16 -16.68 2.71
C VAL A 14 -1.39 -17.62 1.79
N SER A 15 -0.09 -17.38 1.56
CA SER A 15 0.74 -18.24 0.72
C SER A 15 1.95 -18.84 1.44
N LYS A 16 2.30 -20.04 0.99
CA LYS A 16 3.62 -20.64 1.18
C LYS A 16 4.69 -19.82 0.44
N PRO A 17 6.00 -20.00 0.73
CA PRO A 17 7.05 -18.99 0.50
C PRO A 17 7.24 -18.44 -0.93
N HIS A 18 6.58 -18.99 -1.96
CA HIS A 18 6.84 -18.66 -3.37
C HIS A 18 5.54 -18.39 -4.15
N PRO A 19 5.10 -17.12 -4.27
CA PRO A 19 5.63 -15.90 -3.65
C PRO A 19 4.99 -15.61 -2.28
N PRO A 20 5.67 -14.85 -1.39
CA PRO A 20 5.08 -14.43 -0.13
C PRO A 20 3.90 -13.48 -0.38
N MET A 21 2.74 -13.80 0.19
CA MET A 21 1.53 -13.02 0.08
C MET A 21 0.83 -12.95 1.44
N GLY A 22 0.53 -11.73 1.86
CA GLY A 22 -0.28 -11.44 3.03
C GLY A 22 -1.57 -10.74 2.62
N VAL A 23 -2.64 -11.02 3.34
CA VAL A 23 -3.92 -10.31 3.21
C VAL A 23 -4.29 -9.77 4.58
N ALA A 24 -4.83 -8.56 4.62
CA ALA A 24 -5.43 -8.03 5.83
C ALA A 24 -6.75 -7.33 5.53
N HIS A 25 -7.63 -7.37 6.53
CA HIS A 25 -8.94 -6.75 6.52
C HIS A 25 -9.12 -5.97 7.81
N CYS A 26 -9.65 -4.75 7.72
CA CYS A 26 -10.13 -4.02 8.86
C CYS A 26 -11.49 -3.38 8.60
N GLU A 27 -12.26 -3.23 9.66
CA GLU A 27 -13.60 -2.68 9.62
C GLU A 27 -13.89 -1.81 10.84
N ASN A 28 -14.71 -0.79 10.63
CA ASN A 28 -15.37 0.02 11.64
C ASN A 28 -16.68 0.58 11.07
N ASP A 29 -17.41 1.37 11.87
CA ASP A 29 -18.67 1.98 11.45
C ASP A 29 -18.57 2.86 10.18
N PRO A 30 -17.54 3.71 9.99
CA PRO A 30 -17.45 4.52 8.76
C PRO A 30 -16.87 3.80 7.53
N PHE A 31 -16.03 2.77 7.68
CA PHE A 31 -15.34 2.17 6.55
C PHE A 31 -14.92 0.71 6.75
N THR A 32 -14.68 0.03 5.63
CA THR A 32 -13.87 -1.18 5.58
C THR A 32 -12.64 -0.95 4.71
N TYR A 33 -11.54 -1.61 5.05
CA TYR A 33 -10.27 -1.53 4.35
C TYR A 33 -9.69 -2.92 4.16
N ASP A 34 -9.38 -3.25 2.92
CA ASP A 34 -8.72 -4.50 2.52
C ASP A 34 -7.37 -4.20 1.90
N ILE A 35 -6.38 -5.03 2.23
CA ILE A 35 -5.06 -5.00 1.59
C ILE A 35 -4.65 -6.41 1.20
N THR A 36 -4.20 -6.57 -0.04
CA THR A 36 -3.47 -7.76 -0.49
C THR A 36 -2.05 -7.33 -0.81
N SER A 37 -1.10 -7.78 -0.02
CA SER A 37 0.33 -7.50 -0.21
C SER A 37 1.04 -8.69 -0.81
N LYS A 38 1.58 -8.50 -2.01
CA LYS A 38 2.51 -9.42 -2.68
C LYS A 38 3.83 -8.68 -2.86
N LEU A 39 4.64 -8.71 -1.82
CA LEU A 39 5.89 -7.97 -1.76
C LEU A 39 6.83 -8.41 -2.90
N LYS A 40 7.26 -7.46 -3.72
CA LYS A 40 8.37 -7.65 -4.64
C LYS A 40 9.43 -6.60 -4.37
N THR A 41 10.69 -7.04 -4.31
CA THR A 41 11.82 -6.16 -4.10
C THR A 41 12.82 -6.31 -5.23
N LYS A 42 13.40 -5.20 -5.68
CA LYS A 42 14.52 -5.21 -6.63
C LYS A 42 15.68 -4.44 -6.03
N PHE A 43 16.76 -5.13 -5.73
CA PHE A 43 18.00 -4.51 -5.30
C PHE A 43 18.70 -3.89 -6.51
N LEU A 44 19.11 -2.62 -6.37
CA LEU A 44 19.72 -1.79 -7.40
C LEU A 44 20.83 -0.97 -6.75
N GLU A 45 22.07 -1.40 -6.96
CA GLU A 45 23.28 -0.73 -6.47
C GLU A 45 23.25 -0.43 -4.97
N ASN A 46 22.83 0.79 -4.56
CA ASN A 46 22.78 1.21 -3.16
C ASN A 46 21.34 1.35 -2.61
N TYR A 47 20.32 0.88 -3.34
CA TYR A 47 18.93 0.95 -2.89
C TYR A 47 18.10 -0.29 -3.25
N VAL A 48 16.95 -0.44 -2.59
CA VAL A 48 15.93 -1.46 -2.93
C VAL A 48 14.66 -0.76 -3.35
N ALA A 49 14.16 -1.07 -4.55
CA ALA A 49 12.81 -0.72 -4.96
C ALA A 49 11.81 -1.72 -4.37
N VAL A 50 10.75 -1.21 -3.75
CA VAL A 50 9.71 -2.00 -3.07
C VAL A 50 8.38 -1.79 -3.77
N TYR A 51 7.87 -2.85 -4.38
CA TYR A 51 6.55 -2.85 -5.00
C TYR A 51 5.54 -3.42 -4.01
N LEU A 52 4.63 -2.55 -3.61
CA LEU A 52 3.56 -2.86 -2.68
C LEU A 52 2.33 -3.40 -3.43
N GLY A 53 1.46 -4.08 -2.68
CA GLY A 53 0.24 -4.65 -3.20
C GLY A 53 -0.89 -3.64 -3.39
N ARG A 54 -2.11 -4.17 -3.56
CA ARG A 54 -3.30 -3.36 -3.83
C ARG A 54 -4.14 -3.21 -2.58
N THR A 55 -4.78 -2.06 -2.43
CA THR A 55 -5.68 -1.77 -1.31
C THR A 55 -7.06 -1.39 -1.83
N ARG A 56 -8.09 -1.67 -1.05
CA ARG A 56 -9.47 -1.29 -1.31
C ARG A 56 -10.07 -0.66 -0.06
N VAL A 57 -10.79 0.43 -0.25
CA VAL A 57 -11.55 1.11 0.82
C VAL A 57 -13.01 1.13 0.42
N THR A 58 -13.91 0.75 1.33
CA THR A 58 -15.35 0.89 1.14
C THR A 58 -15.89 1.82 2.21
N LEU A 59 -16.58 2.89 1.80
CA LEU A 59 -17.21 3.84 2.70
C LEU A 59 -18.62 3.35 3.05
N ALA A 60 -18.86 2.99 4.32
CA ALA A 60 -20.08 2.28 4.72
C ALA A 60 -21.36 3.11 4.46
N LYS A 61 -21.31 4.42 4.67
CA LYS A 61 -22.48 5.30 4.52
C LYS A 61 -22.93 5.49 3.07
N SER A 62 -21.99 5.58 2.13
CA SER A 62 -22.28 5.87 0.72
C SER A 62 -22.20 4.64 -0.17
N GLY A 63 -21.65 3.53 0.32
CA GLY A 63 -21.35 2.34 -0.47
C GLY A 63 -20.24 2.54 -1.51
N VAL A 64 -19.56 3.69 -1.49
CA VAL A 64 -18.48 4.00 -2.45
C VAL A 64 -17.29 3.09 -2.19
N VAL A 65 -16.84 2.41 -3.24
CA VAL A 65 -15.64 1.58 -3.25
C VAL A 65 -14.54 2.33 -3.98
N LEU A 66 -13.36 2.41 -3.37
CA LEU A 66 -12.16 2.99 -3.96
C LEU A 66 -11.05 1.94 -3.97
N GLU A 67 -10.47 1.71 -5.14
CA GLU A 67 -9.28 0.88 -5.28
C GLU A 67 -8.05 1.77 -5.42
N LEU A 68 -7.01 1.43 -4.67
CA LEU A 68 -5.79 2.21 -4.56
C LEU A 68 -4.57 1.34 -4.90
N VAL A 69 -3.67 1.92 -5.70
CA VAL A 69 -2.31 1.40 -5.89
C VAL A 69 -1.35 2.40 -5.24
N PRO A 70 -0.62 2.01 -4.18
CA PRO A 70 0.33 2.89 -3.51
C PRO A 70 1.47 3.28 -4.47
N PRO A 71 2.11 4.44 -4.23
CA PRO A 71 3.27 4.85 -5.00
C PRO A 71 4.43 3.86 -4.77
N LEU A 72 5.42 3.90 -5.67
CA LEU A 72 6.61 3.09 -5.53
C LEU A 72 7.42 3.57 -4.33
N ALA A 73 7.90 2.65 -3.50
CA ALA A 73 8.81 2.98 -2.40
C ALA A 73 10.25 2.58 -2.75
N LYS A 74 11.21 3.37 -2.29
CA LYS A 74 12.65 3.08 -2.34
C LYS A 74 13.24 3.14 -0.94
N ILE A 75 14.08 2.17 -0.62
CA ILE A 75 14.93 2.17 0.57
C ILE A 75 16.35 2.47 0.09
N ASN A 76 16.79 3.71 0.29
CA ASN A 76 18.08 4.24 -0.17
C ASN A 76 19.18 3.99 0.86
N ASN A 77 20.44 4.05 0.41
CA ASN A 77 21.63 3.90 1.23
C ASN A 77 21.63 2.60 2.05
N LEU A 78 21.36 1.48 1.37
CA LEU A 78 21.30 0.17 2.01
C LEU A 78 22.70 -0.41 2.28
N ILE A 79 23.69 -0.10 1.45
CA ILE A 79 25.09 -0.54 1.65
C ILE A 79 25.91 0.57 2.31
N PHE A 80 25.83 1.80 1.80
CA PHE A 80 26.62 2.93 2.28
C PHE A 80 25.77 4.17 2.53
N GLY A 81 26.04 4.88 3.63
CA GLY A 81 25.35 6.09 4.07
C GLY A 81 24.29 5.83 5.15
N CYS A 82 23.52 6.86 5.51
CA CYS A 82 22.36 6.70 6.39
C CYS A 82 21.16 6.22 5.58
N THR A 83 20.56 5.08 5.96
CA THR A 83 19.37 4.53 5.30
C THR A 83 18.18 5.48 5.45
N TRP A 84 17.45 5.70 4.35
CA TRP A 84 16.23 6.50 4.33
C TRP A 84 15.23 5.96 3.30
N VAL A 85 13.96 6.32 3.46
CA VAL A 85 12.87 5.83 2.62
C VAL A 85 12.28 6.99 1.82
N ASP A 86 12.07 6.75 0.53
CA ASP A 86 11.32 7.64 -0.37
C ASP A 86 10.08 6.93 -0.90
N SER A 87 9.00 7.66 -1.12
CA SER A 87 7.81 7.21 -1.83
C SER A 87 7.52 8.20 -2.95
N PHE A 88 7.50 7.73 -4.20
CA PHE A 88 7.47 8.60 -5.36
C PHE A 88 6.64 8.03 -6.51
N GLY A 89 6.29 8.90 -7.45
CA GLY A 89 5.44 8.59 -8.59
C GLY A 89 3.95 8.75 -8.28
N GLU A 90 3.11 8.16 -9.12
CA GLU A 90 1.67 8.30 -9.00
C GLU A 90 1.08 7.30 -8.01
N MET A 91 0.24 7.82 -7.13
CA MET A 91 -0.75 7.05 -6.38
C MET A 91 -2.11 7.30 -7.01
N VAL A 92 -2.75 6.23 -7.50
CA VAL A 92 -4.04 6.31 -8.19
C VAL A 92 -5.14 5.75 -7.31
N LEU A 93 -6.15 6.58 -7.03
CA LEU A 93 -7.41 6.15 -6.43
C LEU A 93 -8.47 6.12 -7.55
N ILE A 94 -9.11 4.97 -7.73
CA ILE A 94 -10.16 4.80 -8.73
C ILE A 94 -11.42 4.25 -8.09
N ASN A 95 -12.57 4.86 -8.40
CA ASN A 95 -13.86 4.25 -8.19
C ASN A 95 -14.11 3.27 -9.35
N PRO A 96 -14.13 1.94 -9.13
CA PRO A 96 -14.25 0.98 -10.21
C PRO A 96 -15.64 1.03 -10.90
N THR A 97 -16.66 1.56 -10.22
CA THR A 97 -18.03 1.67 -10.72
C THR A 97 -18.21 2.89 -11.61
N THR A 98 -17.85 4.09 -11.12
CA THR A 98 -18.06 5.35 -11.87
C THR A 98 -16.89 5.68 -12.80
N ARG A 99 -15.72 5.06 -12.58
CA ARG A 99 -14.44 5.39 -13.21
C ARG A 99 -13.88 6.76 -12.84
N ASP A 100 -14.45 7.42 -11.83
CA ASP A 100 -13.84 8.61 -11.23
C ASP A 100 -12.45 8.26 -10.70
N LYS A 101 -11.49 9.13 -11.00
CA LYS A 101 -10.08 8.92 -10.71
C LYS A 101 -9.49 10.15 -10.05
N ALA A 102 -8.80 9.93 -8.93
CA ALA A 102 -7.92 10.91 -8.32
C ALA A 102 -6.47 10.42 -8.45
N VAL A 103 -5.57 11.32 -8.84
CA VAL A 103 -4.13 11.04 -8.95
C VAL A 103 -3.40 11.94 -7.99
N LEU A 104 -2.64 11.35 -7.09
CA LEU A 104 -1.70 12.06 -6.24
C LEU A 104 -0.30 11.79 -6.77
N TYR A 105 0.43 12.84 -7.13
CA TYR A 105 1.79 12.74 -7.59
C TYR A 105 2.75 13.00 -6.43
N PHE A 106 3.53 11.99 -6.08
CA PHE A 106 4.59 12.07 -5.08
C PHE A 106 5.88 12.44 -5.80
N GLN A 107 6.31 13.69 -5.63
CA GLN A 107 7.56 14.17 -6.21
C GLN A 107 8.72 13.38 -5.60
N PRO A 108 9.56 12.73 -6.42
CA PRO A 108 10.74 12.03 -5.91
C PRO A 108 11.64 12.99 -5.15
N CYS A 109 12.22 12.53 -4.05
CA CYS A 109 13.28 13.28 -3.40
C CYS A 109 14.48 13.39 -4.34
N SER A 110 14.91 14.62 -4.60
CA SER A 110 16.20 14.88 -5.24
C SER A 110 17.32 14.72 -4.21
N TRP A 111 18.57 14.72 -4.67
CA TRP A 111 19.61 15.28 -3.81
C TRP A 111 19.23 16.75 -3.55
N PHE A 112 18.98 17.08 -2.28
CA PHE A 112 18.50 18.38 -1.73
C PHE A 112 16.99 18.60 -1.70
#